data_AF-A0A9E2BE98-F1
#
_entry.id   AF-A0A9E2BE98-F1
#
_cell.length_a   1.000
_cell.length_b   1.000
_cell.length_c   1.000
_cell.angle_alpha   90.00
_cell.angle_beta   90.00
_cell.angle_gamma   90.00
#
_symmetry.space_group_name_H-M   'P 1'
#
loop_
_entity.id
_entity.type
_entity.pdbx_description
1 polymer ?
#
loop_
_entity_poly.entity_id
_entity_poly.type
_entity_poly.pdbx_seq_one_letter_code
_entity_poly.pdbx_strand_id
1 'polypeptide(L)'
;MATQADAAAAVRNERFAFTGNVSEYFRIWIVSLCLTIITVGFYSPWAKVRKRRYLYRSTRLAGSSFDYHADPVAILKGRLIAVGLLALYVASSYVAPGVEAVLGLAVFAAIPWLIVRSRMFNARYTSYRNLRFRFDPVYGEAYKVIVGWSLLAGLTLGLLYPHAHYRRSALIVNNSHFGNLDFVLPNLSGGFYARYIQVSLLMLGAVIVVGVLATLLPAGAVTADDPGSAA
;
A
#
# COMPACT_ATOMS: atom_id res chain seq x y z
N MET A 1 -17.70 26.16 39.50
CA MET A 1 -18.18 24.77 39.30
C MET A 1 -18.15 24.49 37.80
N ALA A 2 -16.98 24.15 37.25
CA ALA A 2 -16.86 23.73 35.86
C ALA A 2 -17.12 22.23 35.82
N THR A 3 -18.17 21.84 35.09
CA THR A 3 -18.69 20.49 34.97
C THR A 3 -17.62 19.53 34.45
N GLN A 4 -17.51 18.36 35.10
CA GLN A 4 -16.66 17.21 34.73
C GLN A 4 -16.81 16.74 33.27
N ALA A 5 -17.81 17.27 32.54
CA ALA A 5 -18.05 17.07 31.12
C ALA A 5 -17.02 17.76 30.21
N ASP A 6 -16.48 18.93 30.58
CA ASP A 6 -15.50 19.66 29.75
C ASP A 6 -14.11 19.00 29.75
N ALA A 7 -13.79 18.23 30.80
CA ALA A 7 -12.53 17.48 30.91
C ALA A 7 -12.50 16.21 30.04
N ALA A 8 -13.65 15.69 29.61
CA ALA A 8 -13.75 14.47 28.82
C ALA A 8 -13.49 14.70 27.31
N ALA A 9 -13.56 15.95 26.83
CA ALA A 9 -13.46 16.31 25.42
C ALA A 9 -12.09 16.88 25.00
N ALA A 10 -11.10 16.92 25.90
CA ALA A 10 -9.74 17.24 25.51
C ALA A 10 -9.16 16.11 24.65
N VAL A 11 -8.91 16.40 23.37
CA VAL A 11 -8.19 15.49 22.46
C VAL A 11 -6.83 15.18 23.08
N ARG A 12 -6.72 14.00 23.69
CA ARG A 12 -5.46 13.51 24.23
C ARG A 12 -4.61 13.00 23.08
N ASN A 13 -3.55 13.74 22.76
CA ASN A 13 -2.56 13.34 21.77
C ASN A 13 -1.67 12.24 22.35
N GLU A 14 -2.07 10.99 22.15
CA GLU A 14 -1.31 9.81 22.53
C GLU A 14 -0.27 9.49 21.46
N ARG A 15 0.99 9.34 21.86
CA ARG A 15 2.08 8.96 20.93
C ARG A 15 2.16 7.45 20.81
N PHE A 16 2.43 6.98 19.59
CA PHE A 16 2.83 5.60 19.37
C PHE A 16 4.25 5.41 19.91
N ALA A 17 4.45 4.36 20.71
CA ALA A 17 5.75 3.94 21.20
C ALA A 17 6.07 2.53 20.68
N PHE A 18 7.26 2.34 20.12
CA PHE A 18 7.73 1.03 19.69
C PHE A 18 8.84 0.55 20.63
N THR A 19 8.59 -0.53 21.37
CA THR A 19 9.52 -1.08 22.38
C THR A 19 10.18 -2.38 21.90
N GLY A 20 10.22 -2.63 20.60
CA GLY A 20 10.78 -3.86 20.03
C GLY A 20 12.30 -3.84 20.00
N ASN A 21 12.92 -4.97 20.36
CA ASN A 21 14.35 -5.18 20.23
C ASN A 21 14.71 -5.70 18.81
N VAL A 22 15.76 -5.14 18.20
CA VAL A 22 16.24 -5.54 16.87
C VAL A 22 16.85 -6.94 16.88
N SER A 23 17.61 -7.32 17.90
CA SER A 23 18.27 -8.64 17.97
C SER A 23 17.24 -9.77 18.14
N GLU A 24 16.20 -9.54 18.94
CA GLU A 24 15.09 -10.46 19.11
C GLU A 24 14.31 -10.62 17.79
N TYR A 25 14.00 -9.50 17.12
CA TYR A 25 13.36 -9.52 15.81
C TYR A 25 14.21 -10.26 14.77
N PHE A 26 15.53 -10.01 14.75
CA PHE A 26 16.47 -10.65 13.83
C PHE A 26 16.50 -12.17 14.04
N ARG A 27 16.54 -12.64 15.29
CA ARG A 27 16.46 -14.07 15.62
C ARG A 27 15.16 -14.70 15.11
N ILE A 28 14.02 -14.03 15.28
CA ILE A 28 12.74 -14.50 14.76
C ILE A 28 12.77 -14.56 13.21
N TRP A 29 13.31 -13.53 12.57
CA TRP A 29 13.36 -13.40 11.13
C TRP A 29 14.27 -14.45 10.49
N ILE A 30 15.50 -14.63 10.99
CA ILE A 30 16.48 -15.55 10.40
C ILE A 30 16.01 -17.00 10.50
N VAL A 31 15.50 -17.42 11.67
CA VAL A 31 14.94 -18.78 11.84
C VAL A 31 13.78 -18.99 10.88
N SER A 32 12.89 -18.00 10.78
CA SER A 32 11.74 -18.08 9.87
C SER A 32 12.15 -18.11 8.39
N LEU A 33 13.23 -17.42 8.03
CA LEU A 33 13.77 -17.42 6.68
C LEU A 33 14.37 -18.79 6.33
N CYS A 34 15.21 -19.35 7.20
CA CYS A 34 15.78 -20.69 7.03
C CYS A 34 14.67 -21.74 6.85
N LEU A 35 13.64 -21.73 7.70
CA LEU A 35 12.49 -22.64 7.56
C LEU A 35 11.73 -22.41 6.24
N THR A 36 11.59 -21.16 5.80
CA THR A 36 10.91 -20.86 4.53
C THR A 36 11.70 -21.40 3.34
N ILE A 37 13.03 -21.31 3.35
CA ILE A 37 13.89 -21.84 2.28
C ILE A 37 13.83 -23.37 2.26
N ILE A 38 14.03 -24.02 3.41
CA ILE A 38 14.02 -25.48 3.54
C ILE A 38 12.68 -26.08 3.10
N THR A 39 11.57 -25.38 3.36
CA THR A 39 10.22 -25.83 2.98
C THR A 39 9.75 -25.32 1.61
N VAL A 40 10.66 -24.79 0.79
CA VAL A 40 10.34 -24.27 -0.57
C VAL A 40 9.15 -23.29 -0.53
N GLY A 41 9.16 -22.39 0.43
CA GLY A 41 8.15 -21.35 0.58
C GLY A 41 6.87 -21.77 1.33
N PHE A 42 6.66 -23.06 1.63
CA PHE A 42 5.44 -23.51 2.32
C PHE A 42 5.30 -22.90 3.71
N TYR A 43 6.39 -22.78 4.49
CA TYR A 43 6.38 -22.18 5.83
C TYR A 43 6.15 -20.65 5.85
N SER A 44 6.18 -19.98 4.70
CA SER A 44 6.12 -18.51 4.64
C SER A 44 4.87 -17.85 5.27
N PRO A 45 3.67 -18.46 5.32
CA PRO A 45 2.53 -17.91 6.08
C PRO A 45 2.77 -17.88 7.59
N TRP A 46 3.35 -18.94 8.17
CA TRP A 46 3.73 -19.00 9.59
C TRP A 46 4.80 -17.96 9.92
N ALA A 47 5.82 -17.85 9.07
CA ALA A 47 6.84 -16.79 9.17
C ALA A 47 6.21 -15.39 9.18
N LYS A 48 5.24 -15.12 8.30
CA LYS A 48 4.52 -13.84 8.23
C LYS A 48 3.73 -13.55 9.50
N VAL A 49 2.99 -14.53 10.03
CA VAL A 49 2.21 -14.37 11.27
C VAL A 49 3.12 -14.12 12.46
N ARG A 50 4.22 -14.87 12.61
CA ARG A 50 5.16 -14.73 13.73
C ARG A 50 5.80 -13.34 13.77
N LYS A 51 6.27 -12.83 12.62
CA LYS A 51 6.82 -11.46 12.50
C LYS A 51 5.77 -10.38 12.84
N ARG A 52 4.54 -10.51 12.33
CA ARG A 52 3.46 -9.56 12.61
C ARG A 52 3.08 -9.53 14.08
N ARG A 53 2.96 -10.70 14.72
CA ARG A 53 2.65 -10.80 16.15
C ARG A 53 3.70 -10.10 17.00
N TYR A 54 4.99 -10.26 16.66
CA TYR A 54 6.06 -9.54 17.34
C TYR A 54 5.92 -8.01 17.17
N LEU A 55 5.79 -7.53 15.93
CA LEU A 55 5.67 -6.08 15.67
C LEU A 55 4.46 -5.45 16.35
N TYR A 56 3.32 -6.13 16.37
CA TYR A 56 2.08 -5.62 16.97
C TYR A 56 2.21 -5.55 18.50
N ARG A 57 2.75 -6.60 19.13
CA ARG A 57 2.99 -6.62 20.58
C ARG A 57 4.03 -5.60 21.04
N SER A 58 5.02 -5.33 20.19
CA SER A 58 6.05 -4.31 20.42
C SER A 58 5.57 -2.89 20.13
N THR A 59 4.40 -2.71 19.51
CA THR A 59 3.79 -1.40 19.26
C THR A 59 2.80 -1.10 20.37
N ARG A 60 3.01 0.02 21.09
CA ARG A 60 2.16 0.48 22.18
C ARG A 60 1.50 1.80 21.82
N LEU A 61 0.26 1.95 22.24
CA LEU A 61 -0.51 3.19 22.21
C LEU A 61 -1.18 3.34 23.58
N ALA A 62 -1.10 4.53 24.19
CA ALA A 62 -1.71 4.80 25.50
C ALA A 62 -1.46 3.70 26.55
N GLY A 63 -0.23 3.17 26.63
CA GLY A 63 0.17 2.14 27.58
C GLY A 63 -0.26 0.69 27.28
N SER A 64 -1.03 0.42 26.22
CA SER A 64 -1.44 -0.93 25.82
C SER A 64 -0.82 -1.34 24.48
N SER A 65 -0.54 -2.63 24.29
CA SER A 65 -0.03 -3.17 23.02
C SER A 65 -1.15 -3.59 22.06
N PHE A 66 -0.83 -3.70 20.78
CA PHE A 66 -1.69 -4.34 19.80
C PHE A 66 -1.47 -5.86 19.79
N ASP A 67 -2.50 -6.60 19.37
CA ASP A 67 -2.43 -8.05 19.20
C ASP A 67 -2.85 -8.47 17.79
N TYR A 68 -2.21 -9.52 17.30
CA TYR A 68 -2.43 -10.09 15.98
C TYR A 68 -2.71 -11.59 16.05
N HIS A 69 -3.94 -11.96 15.68
CA HIS A 69 -4.54 -13.28 15.89
C HIS A 69 -4.72 -14.09 14.60
N ALA A 70 -4.05 -13.72 13.52
CA ALA A 70 -4.25 -14.39 12.23
C ALA A 70 -3.82 -15.85 12.25
N ASP A 71 -4.68 -16.69 11.67
CA ASP A 71 -4.37 -18.08 11.38
C ASP A 71 -3.46 -18.18 10.13
N PRO A 72 -2.26 -18.78 10.25
CA PRO A 72 -1.37 -18.99 9.11
C PRO A 72 -1.97 -19.88 8.01
N VAL A 73 -2.85 -20.83 8.35
CA VAL A 73 -3.45 -21.75 7.36
C VAL A 73 -4.41 -21.00 6.44
N ALA A 74 -5.17 -20.03 6.96
CA ALA A 74 -6.02 -19.17 6.14
C ALA A 74 -5.22 -18.37 5.10
N ILE A 75 -4.02 -17.89 5.48
CA ILE A 75 -3.11 -17.19 4.57
C ILE A 75 -2.53 -18.16 3.52
N LEU A 76 -2.23 -19.40 3.91
CA LEU A 76 -1.75 -20.44 3.00
C LEU A 76 -2.79 -20.77 1.93
N LYS A 77 -4.05 -21.01 2.33
CA LYS A 77 -5.15 -21.31 1.38
C LYS A 77 -5.30 -20.23 0.32
N GLY A 78 -5.31 -18.95 0.74
CA GLY A 78 -5.37 -17.83 -0.21
C GLY A 78 -4.17 -17.78 -1.16
N ARG A 79 -2.97 -18.16 -0.69
CA ARG A 79 -1.78 -18.22 -1.54
C ARG A 79 -1.81 -19.39 -2.51
N LEU A 80 -2.27 -20.57 -2.10
CA LEU A 80 -2.42 -21.72 -2.99
C LEU A 80 -3.39 -21.40 -4.13
N ILE A 81 -4.50 -20.72 -3.83
CA ILE A 81 -5.44 -20.23 -4.85
C ILE A 81 -4.72 -19.25 -5.80
N ALA A 82 -3.96 -18.29 -5.27
CA ALA A 82 -3.23 -17.33 -6.10
C ALA A 82 -2.17 -17.99 -7.00
N VAL A 83 -1.42 -18.97 -6.48
CA VAL A 83 -0.45 -19.75 -7.25
C VAL A 83 -1.14 -20.59 -8.33
N GLY A 84 -2.27 -21.23 -8.00
CA GLY A 84 -3.08 -21.98 -8.96
C GLY A 84 -3.61 -21.09 -10.09
N LEU A 85 -4.11 -19.89 -9.76
CA LEU A 85 -4.54 -18.89 -10.75
C LEU A 85 -3.38 -18.40 -11.61
N LEU A 86 -2.20 -18.18 -11.03
CA LEU A 86 -1.00 -17.80 -11.77
C LEU A 86 -0.55 -18.92 -12.72
N ALA A 87 -0.53 -20.17 -12.26
CA ALA A 87 -0.22 -21.32 -13.09
C ALA A 87 -1.22 -21.46 -14.24
N LEU A 88 -2.51 -21.24 -13.98
CA LEU A 88 -3.55 -21.22 -15.01
C LEU A 88 -3.33 -20.08 -16.01
N TYR A 89 -2.98 -18.88 -15.55
CA TYR A 89 -2.67 -17.75 -16.41
C TYR A 89 -1.48 -18.06 -17.34
N VAL A 90 -0.38 -18.61 -16.79
CA VAL A 90 0.78 -19.02 -17.59
C VAL A 90 0.41 -20.14 -18.56
N ALA A 91 -0.33 -21.15 -18.11
CA ALA A 91 -0.77 -22.26 -18.96
C ALA A 91 -1.68 -21.81 -20.11
N SER A 92 -2.45 -20.73 -19.90
CA SER A 92 -3.36 -20.20 -20.93
C SER A 92 -2.65 -19.71 -22.18
N SER A 93 -1.36 -19.34 -22.08
CA SER A 93 -0.54 -18.95 -23.23
C SER A 93 -0.29 -20.11 -24.21
N TYR A 94 -0.44 -21.36 -23.78
CA TYR A 94 -0.27 -22.55 -24.64
C TYR A 94 -1.58 -23.04 -25.28
N VAL A 95 -2.74 -22.45 -24.94
CA VAL A 95 -4.05 -22.92 -25.42
C VAL A 95 -4.45 -22.21 -26.71
N ALA A 96 -4.60 -20.90 -26.65
CA ALA A 96 -4.95 -20.08 -27.81
C ALA A 96 -4.56 -18.61 -27.58
N PRO A 97 -4.13 -17.88 -28.63
CA PRO A 97 -3.93 -16.44 -28.56
C PRO A 97 -5.20 -15.73 -28.06
N GLY A 98 -5.07 -14.86 -27.06
CA GLY A 98 -6.17 -14.05 -26.52
C GLY A 98 -6.84 -14.59 -25.24
N VAL A 99 -6.73 -15.88 -24.91
CA VAL A 99 -7.22 -16.41 -23.62
C VAL A 99 -6.48 -15.76 -22.45
N GLU A 100 -5.18 -15.53 -22.61
CA GLU A 100 -4.34 -14.82 -21.65
C GLU A 100 -4.85 -13.39 -21.38
N ALA A 101 -5.32 -12.68 -22.42
CA ALA A 101 -5.83 -11.32 -22.27
C ALA A 101 -7.15 -11.32 -21.49
N VAL A 102 -8.05 -12.27 -21.78
CA VAL A 102 -9.31 -12.42 -21.03
C VAL A 102 -9.05 -12.76 -19.57
N LEU A 103 -8.14 -13.70 -19.30
CA LEU A 103 -7.75 -14.05 -17.93
C LEU A 103 -7.03 -12.90 -17.22
N GLY A 104 -6.15 -12.18 -17.92
CA GLY A 104 -5.46 -11.01 -17.38
C GLY A 104 -6.43 -9.90 -16.98
N LEU A 105 -7.43 -9.62 -17.82
CA LEU A 105 -8.51 -8.69 -17.50
C LEU A 105 -9.36 -9.17 -16.32
N ALA A 106 -9.66 -10.47 -16.23
CA ALA A 106 -10.39 -11.03 -15.10
C ALA A 106 -9.59 -10.89 -13.78
N VAL A 107 -8.28 -11.16 -13.80
CA VAL A 107 -7.39 -10.95 -12.64
C VAL A 107 -7.32 -9.48 -12.27
N PHE A 108 -7.18 -8.58 -13.25
CA PHE A 108 -7.19 -7.14 -13.04
C PHE A 108 -8.50 -6.67 -12.39
N ALA A 109 -9.65 -7.15 -12.89
CA ALA A 109 -10.95 -6.89 -12.30
C ALA A 109 -11.11 -7.49 -10.89
N ALA A 110 -10.37 -8.53 -10.54
CA ALA A 110 -10.37 -9.10 -9.19
C ALA A 110 -9.53 -8.28 -8.18
N ILE A 111 -8.63 -7.40 -8.62
CA ILE A 111 -7.73 -6.63 -7.72
C ILE A 111 -8.50 -5.78 -6.70
N PRO A 112 -9.50 -4.95 -7.07
CA PRO A 112 -10.25 -4.16 -6.10
C PRO A 112 -10.95 -5.03 -5.05
N TRP A 113 -11.53 -6.14 -5.49
CA TRP A 113 -12.16 -7.12 -4.60
C TRP A 113 -11.15 -7.75 -3.63
N LEU A 114 -9.97 -8.16 -4.12
CA LEU A 114 -8.89 -8.72 -3.32
C LEU A 114 -8.37 -7.72 -2.28
N ILE A 115 -8.30 -6.43 -2.62
CA ILE A 115 -7.88 -5.38 -1.69
C ILE A 115 -8.90 -5.28 -0.54
N VAL A 116 -10.19 -5.19 -0.83
CA VAL A 116 -11.25 -5.15 0.20
C VAL A 116 -11.21 -6.41 1.07
N ARG A 117 -11.11 -7.61 0.47
CA ARG A 117 -10.95 -8.87 1.20
C ARG A 117 -9.72 -8.89 2.10
N SER A 118 -8.59 -8.39 1.62
CA SER A 118 -7.35 -8.29 2.39
C SER A 118 -7.50 -7.32 3.57
N ARG A 119 -8.17 -6.18 3.38
CA ARG A 119 -8.44 -5.22 4.47
C ARG A 119 -9.35 -5.82 5.54
N MET A 120 -10.45 -6.47 5.15
CA MET A 120 -11.33 -7.19 6.07
C MET A 120 -10.59 -8.28 6.86
N PHE A 121 -9.74 -9.05 6.19
CA PHE A 121 -8.92 -10.06 6.85
C PHE A 121 -7.99 -9.43 7.89
N ASN A 122 -7.21 -8.41 7.53
CA ASN A 122 -6.26 -7.79 8.44
C ASN A 122 -6.97 -7.11 9.63
N ALA A 123 -8.09 -6.43 9.40
CA ALA A 123 -8.88 -5.80 10.46
C ALA A 123 -9.40 -6.84 11.46
N ARG A 124 -10.05 -7.92 10.97
CA ARG A 124 -10.61 -8.99 11.80
C ARG A 124 -9.59 -9.64 12.73
N TYR A 125 -8.33 -9.75 12.30
CA TYR A 125 -7.25 -10.39 13.05
C TYR A 125 -6.40 -9.40 13.85
N THR A 126 -6.71 -8.11 13.80
CA THR A 126 -6.05 -7.08 14.60
C THR A 126 -6.95 -6.69 15.76
N SER A 127 -6.37 -6.60 16.95
CA SER A 127 -7.06 -6.10 18.13
C SER A 127 -6.19 -5.17 18.95
N TYR A 128 -6.84 -4.31 19.72
CA TYR A 128 -6.21 -3.42 20.68
C TYR A 128 -7.11 -3.33 21.90
N ARG A 129 -6.56 -3.50 23.10
CA ARG A 129 -7.32 -3.55 24.37
C ARG A 129 -8.53 -4.48 24.31
N ASN A 130 -8.31 -5.69 23.75
CA ASN A 130 -9.32 -6.72 23.57
C ASN A 130 -10.50 -6.36 22.62
N LEU A 131 -10.47 -5.19 21.97
CA LEU A 131 -11.42 -4.80 20.92
C LEU A 131 -10.80 -5.06 19.54
N ARG A 132 -11.58 -5.64 18.63
CA ARG A 132 -11.14 -5.95 17.27
C ARG A 132 -11.44 -4.81 16.32
N PHE A 133 -10.57 -4.64 15.33
CA PHE A 133 -10.84 -3.76 14.21
C PHE A 133 -11.82 -4.44 13.24
N ARG A 134 -12.67 -3.64 12.60
CA ARG A 134 -13.57 -4.09 11.53
C ARG A 134 -13.37 -3.21 10.30
N PHE A 135 -13.56 -3.80 9.14
CA PHE A 135 -13.56 -3.09 7.87
C PHE A 135 -14.82 -3.48 7.11
N ASP A 136 -15.58 -2.52 6.62
CA ASP A 136 -16.85 -2.79 5.94
C ASP A 136 -16.65 -3.17 4.46
N PRO A 137 -17.46 -4.11 3.93
CA PRO A 137 -17.35 -4.53 2.54
C PRO A 137 -17.91 -3.47 1.58
N VAL A 138 -17.02 -2.65 1.00
CA VAL A 138 -17.37 -1.60 0.03
C VAL A 138 -16.82 -1.87 -1.37
N TYR A 139 -17.34 -2.90 -2.03
CA TYR A 139 -16.83 -3.32 -3.35
C TYR A 139 -17.08 -2.27 -4.44
N GLY A 140 -18.30 -1.74 -4.57
CA GLY A 140 -18.64 -0.79 -5.63
C GLY A 140 -17.81 0.49 -5.58
N GLU A 141 -17.57 1.01 -4.37
CA GLU A 141 -16.68 2.15 -4.16
C GLU A 141 -15.23 1.79 -4.46
N ALA A 142 -14.76 0.60 -4.04
CA ALA A 142 -13.41 0.14 -4.33
C ALA A 142 -13.13 0.07 -5.85
N TYR A 143 -14.08 -0.38 -6.67
CA TYR A 143 -13.93 -0.35 -8.13
C TYR A 143 -13.81 1.08 -8.67
N LYS A 144 -14.67 2.00 -8.23
CA LYS A 144 -14.60 3.42 -8.64
C LYS A 144 -13.27 4.06 -8.25
N VAL A 145 -12.75 3.74 -7.07
CA VAL A 145 -11.53 4.35 -6.51
C VAL A 145 -10.24 3.74 -7.04
N ILE A 146 -10.18 2.42 -7.16
CA ILE A 146 -8.97 1.71 -7.54
C ILE A 146 -8.81 1.66 -9.06
N VAL A 147 -9.91 1.56 -9.81
CA VAL A 147 -9.86 1.53 -11.28
C VAL A 147 -10.21 2.90 -11.85
N GLY A 148 -11.41 3.42 -11.57
CA GLY A 148 -11.92 4.66 -12.17
C GLY A 148 -11.01 5.88 -11.94
N TRP A 149 -10.80 6.25 -10.66
CA TRP A 149 -9.96 7.41 -10.32
C TRP A 149 -8.49 7.23 -10.71
N SER A 150 -7.98 5.98 -10.76
CA SER A 150 -6.61 5.69 -11.21
C SER A 150 -6.45 5.89 -12.71
N LEU A 151 -7.42 5.44 -13.50
CA LEU A 151 -7.45 5.66 -14.94
C LEU A 151 -7.59 7.14 -15.25
N LEU A 152 -8.48 7.86 -14.56
CA LEU A 152 -8.63 9.31 -14.70
C LEU A 152 -7.34 10.06 -14.32
N ALA A 153 -6.65 9.63 -13.26
CA ALA A 153 -5.36 10.21 -12.90
C ALA A 153 -4.29 9.98 -13.99
N GLY A 154 -4.28 8.79 -14.62
CA GLY A 154 -3.40 8.51 -15.76
C GLY A 154 -3.74 9.36 -17.00
N LEU A 155 -5.03 9.43 -17.37
CA LEU A 155 -5.52 10.20 -18.52
C LEU A 155 -5.29 11.70 -18.38
N THR A 156 -5.28 12.22 -17.16
CA THR A 156 -5.02 13.65 -16.87
C THR A 156 -3.55 13.96 -16.65
N LEU A 157 -2.64 13.08 -17.10
CA LEU A 157 -1.18 13.21 -16.92
C LEU A 157 -0.76 13.43 -15.46
N GLY A 158 -1.50 12.85 -14.51
CA GLY A 158 -1.25 12.97 -13.09
C GLY A 158 -1.93 14.15 -12.40
N LEU A 159 -2.65 15.04 -13.11
CA LEU A 159 -3.30 16.20 -12.48
C LEU A 159 -4.32 15.80 -11.40
N LEU A 160 -5.06 14.72 -11.62
CA LEU A 160 -6.02 14.17 -10.64
C LEU A 160 -5.38 13.26 -9.58
N TYR A 161 -4.06 13.05 -9.61
CA TYR A 161 -3.37 12.19 -8.66
C TYR A 161 -3.67 12.49 -7.17
N PRO A 162 -3.60 13.74 -6.67
CA PRO A 162 -3.88 14.03 -5.26
C PRO A 162 -5.32 13.67 -4.87
N HIS A 163 -6.30 13.90 -5.75
CA HIS A 163 -7.68 13.52 -5.50
C HIS A 163 -7.87 12.00 -5.53
N ALA A 164 -7.25 11.30 -6.49
CA ALA A 164 -7.27 9.84 -6.56
C ALA A 164 -6.60 9.21 -5.32
N HIS A 165 -5.48 9.77 -4.87
CA HIS A 165 -4.77 9.35 -3.66
C HIS A 165 -5.62 9.59 -2.40
N TYR A 166 -6.28 10.75 -2.31
CA TYR A 166 -7.22 11.06 -1.24
C TYR A 166 -8.37 10.04 -1.20
N ARG A 167 -9.03 9.78 -2.34
CA ARG A 167 -10.14 8.82 -2.42
C ARG A 167 -9.72 7.40 -2.01
N ARG A 168 -8.51 6.96 -2.38
CA ARG A 168 -7.95 5.67 -1.92
C ARG A 168 -7.75 5.63 -0.41
N SER A 169 -7.32 6.74 0.18
CA SER A 169 -7.14 6.86 1.64
C SER A 169 -8.49 6.90 2.36
N ALA A 170 -9.45 7.66 1.82
CA ALA A 170 -10.81 7.76 2.33
C ALA A 170 -11.51 6.39 2.33
N LEU A 171 -11.38 5.61 1.26
CA LEU A 171 -11.91 4.23 1.18
C LEU A 171 -11.39 3.35 2.33
N ILE A 172 -10.13 3.51 2.72
CA ILE A 172 -9.55 2.70 3.80
C ILE A 172 -9.97 3.23 5.16
N VAL A 173 -9.86 4.54 5.38
CA VAL A 173 -10.12 5.17 6.68
C VAL A 173 -11.60 5.17 6.99
N ASN A 174 -12.46 5.68 6.09
CA ASN A 174 -13.89 5.86 6.35
C ASN A 174 -14.66 4.54 6.53
N ASN A 175 -14.11 3.43 6.04
CA ASN A 175 -14.69 2.11 6.18
C ASN A 175 -14.00 1.25 7.24
N SER A 176 -13.04 1.82 7.99
CA SER A 176 -12.40 1.17 9.12
C SER A 176 -13.06 1.57 10.43
N HIS A 177 -13.18 0.60 11.32
CA HIS A 177 -13.89 0.71 12.59
C HIS A 177 -13.05 0.15 13.73
N PHE A 178 -13.19 0.76 14.90
CA PHE A 178 -12.61 0.26 16.14
C PHE A 178 -13.71 0.10 17.19
N GLY A 179 -14.16 -1.14 17.43
CA GLY A 179 -15.35 -1.38 18.24
C GLY A 179 -16.58 -0.76 17.59
N ASN A 180 -17.18 0.25 18.25
CA ASN A 180 -18.31 1.03 17.76
C ASN A 180 -17.91 2.44 17.28
N LEU A 181 -16.61 2.73 17.20
CA LEU A 181 -16.11 4.02 16.72
C LEU A 181 -15.80 3.92 15.23
N ASP A 182 -16.43 4.81 14.47
CA ASP A 182 -16.17 4.98 13.04
C ASP A 182 -14.97 5.91 12.84
N PHE A 183 -14.08 5.55 11.91
CA PHE A 183 -13.01 6.45 11.50
C PHE A 183 -13.52 7.38 10.39
N VAL A 184 -13.15 8.66 10.46
CA VAL A 184 -13.55 9.67 9.49
C VAL A 184 -12.31 10.41 9.02
N LEU A 185 -12.05 10.37 7.72
CA LEU A 185 -11.04 11.18 7.07
C LEU A 185 -11.65 12.56 6.72
N PRO A 186 -11.06 13.67 7.20
CA PRO A 186 -11.48 15.00 6.80
C PRO A 186 -11.33 15.21 5.29
N ASN A 187 -12.19 16.07 4.72
CA ASN A 187 -12.16 16.39 3.29
C ASN A 187 -10.80 16.95 2.85
N LEU A 188 -10.43 16.63 1.59
CA LEU A 188 -9.23 17.17 0.97
C LEU A 188 -9.32 18.71 0.92
N SER A 189 -8.29 19.39 1.44
CA SER A 189 -8.27 20.85 1.41
C SER A 189 -8.01 21.35 -0.03
N GLY A 190 -8.83 22.29 -0.50
CA GLY A 190 -8.65 22.91 -1.82
C GLY A 190 -7.29 23.60 -1.94
N GLY A 191 -6.76 24.14 -0.84
CA GLY A 191 -5.42 24.72 -0.78
C GLY A 191 -4.29 23.71 -1.02
N PHE A 192 -4.45 22.44 -0.62
CA PHE A 192 -3.48 21.40 -0.96
C PHE A 192 -3.51 21.07 -2.46
N TYR A 193 -4.71 20.96 -3.04
CA TYR A 193 -4.87 20.69 -4.46
C TYR A 193 -4.28 21.83 -5.33
N ALA A 194 -4.54 23.09 -4.96
CA ALA A 194 -3.97 24.24 -5.65
C ALA A 194 -2.43 24.24 -5.64
N ARG A 195 -1.81 23.95 -4.48
CA ARG A 195 -0.35 23.82 -4.37
C ARG A 195 0.20 22.67 -5.21
N TYR A 196 -0.50 21.53 -5.24
CA TYR A 196 -0.08 20.41 -6.07
C TYR A 196 -0.03 20.80 -7.55
N ILE A 197 -1.09 21.42 -8.08
CA ILE A 197 -1.13 21.88 -9.47
C ILE A 197 0.02 22.86 -9.76
N GLN A 198 0.26 23.82 -8.86
CA GLN A 198 1.37 24.77 -9.01
C GLN A 198 2.73 24.05 -9.12
N VAL A 199 3.00 23.08 -8.24
CA VAL A 199 4.24 22.29 -8.27
C VAL A 199 4.33 21.43 -9.54
N SER A 200 3.23 20.81 -9.96
CA SER A 200 3.17 20.02 -11.20
C SER A 200 3.44 20.87 -12.43
N LEU A 201 2.88 22.08 -12.51
CA LEU A 201 3.15 23.02 -13.60
C LEU A 201 4.60 23.50 -13.61
N LEU A 202 5.17 23.78 -12.43
CA LEU A 202 6.58 24.17 -12.31
C LEU A 202 7.52 23.03 -12.76
N MET A 203 7.24 21.79 -12.36
CA MET A 203 7.99 20.61 -12.80
C MET A 203 7.89 20.41 -14.31
N LEU A 204 6.69 20.56 -14.87
CA LEU A 204 6.48 20.46 -16.31
C LEU A 204 7.24 21.55 -17.07
N GLY A 205 7.21 22.79 -16.57
CA GLY A 205 8.00 23.90 -17.11
C GLY A 205 9.51 23.63 -17.06
N ALA A 206 10.02 23.11 -15.94
CA ALA A 206 11.44 22.75 -15.79
C ALA A 206 11.87 21.65 -16.78
N VAL A 207 11.04 20.61 -16.97
CA VAL A 207 11.30 19.54 -17.94
C VAL A 207 11.34 20.09 -19.37
N ILE A 208 10.44 21.00 -19.73
CA ILE A 208 10.44 21.65 -21.04
C ILE A 208 11.72 22.47 -21.24
N VAL A 209 12.10 23.28 -20.25
CA VAL A 209 13.32 24.11 -20.32
C VAL A 209 14.56 23.24 -20.49
N VAL A 210 14.70 22.16 -19.70
CA VAL A 210 15.82 21.22 -19.82
C VAL A 210 15.81 20.52 -21.18
N GLY A 211 14.65 20.08 -21.65
CA GLY A 211 14.50 19.44 -22.97
C GLY A 211 14.90 20.37 -24.11
N VAL A 212 14.45 21.62 -24.09
CA VAL A 212 14.82 22.64 -25.09
C VAL A 212 16.32 22.93 -25.03
N LEU A 213 16.89 23.12 -23.83
CA LEU A 213 18.33 23.37 -23.66
C LEU A 213 19.18 22.20 -24.19
N ALA A 214 18.75 20.96 -23.96
CA ALA A 214 19.41 19.76 -24.47
C ALA A 214 19.38 19.68 -26.01
N THR A 215 18.31 20.16 -26.66
CA THR A 215 18.25 20.23 -28.14
C THR A 215 19.04 21.39 -28.74
N LEU A 216 19.30 22.44 -27.96
CA LEU A 216 20.07 23.61 -28.39
C LEU A 216 21.58 23.46 -28.19
N LEU A 217 22.01 22.51 -27.35
CA LEU A 217 23.42 22.14 -27.22
C LEU A 217 23.84 21.28 -28.43
N PRO A 218 24.75 21.76 -29.31
CA PRO A 218 25.19 20.99 -30.46
C PRO A 218 25.95 19.73 -29.99
N ALA A 219 25.60 18.58 -30.56
CA ALA A 219 26.17 17.25 -30.27
C ALA A 219 27.70 17.13 -30.53
N GLY A 220 28.37 18.20 -30.96
CA GLY A 220 29.78 18.21 -31.38
C GLY A 220 30.79 18.66 -30.32
N ALA A 221 30.38 19.00 -29.09
CA ALA A 221 31.32 19.53 -28.08
C ALA A 221 32.00 18.45 -27.19
N VAL A 222 31.74 17.15 -27.44
CA VAL A 222 32.26 16.03 -26.61
C VAL A 222 33.35 15.20 -27.32
N THR A 223 33.78 15.57 -28.53
CA THR A 223 34.94 14.95 -29.20
C THR A 223 36.03 15.99 -29.41
N ALA A 224 36.74 16.35 -28.34
CA ALA A 224 38.00 17.06 -28.42
C ALA A 224 38.96 16.50 -27.36
N ASP A 225 39.47 15.30 -27.63
CA ASP A 225 40.85 14.95 -27.27
C ASP A 225 41.30 13.72 -28.06
N ASP A 226 42.02 13.95 -29.15
CA ASP A 226 42.99 12.97 -29.66
C ASP A 226 44.24 13.75 -30.11
N PRO A 227 45.18 14.06 -29.20
CA PRO A 227 46.43 14.72 -29.54
C PRO A 227 47.40 13.66 -30.05
N GLY A 228 47.24 13.23 -31.31
CA GLY A 228 47.97 12.06 -31.80
C GLY A 228 48.07 11.88 -33.32
N SER A 229 48.14 12.94 -34.11
CA SER A 229 48.57 12.80 -35.52
C SER A 229 49.16 14.09 -36.11
N ALA A 230 50.40 14.41 -35.74
CA ALA A 230 51.28 15.21 -36.58
C ALA A 230 52.73 14.74 -36.34
N ALA A 231 53.30 14.20 -37.42
CA ALA A 231 54.72 14.09 -37.80
C ALA A 231 55.79 14.08 -36.70
#